data_AF-A0A0P6IVD4-F1
#
_entry.id   AF-A0A0P6IVD4-F1
#
_cell.length_a   1.000
_cell.length_b   1.000
_cell.length_c   1.000
_cell.angle_alpha   90.00
_cell.angle_beta   90.00
_cell.angle_gamma   90.00
#
_symmetry.space_group_name_H-M   'P 1'
#
loop_
_entity.id
_entity.type
_entity.pdbx_description
1 polymer ?
#
loop_
_entity_poly.entity_id
_entity_poly.type
_entity_poly.pdbx_seq_one_letter_code
_entity_poly.pdbx_strand_id
1 'polypeptide(L)'
;MHSDYMANLLAVGEVTPLQDNLDGVTIPTWFNEQKFKRAQHYFRQNFAAIYYGTICGLLASLSIPSILNALVFSTGGKPSFRVAARRYLRALKHTVNWYCDDLASMKSGSWQSLNHVRQVHSAIQRRAMARNYRVIISQRDMAITQFAFIGFVILEPSKLGAQNEPADLDAMCHFWRVLGYLLGMEDRFNLCTESYEESRTRMRDLLENFIKPSFEQRTEKCVDAYRMLLGGLWCFNVLLDYNALAYCAGRVVGLSQFAKYWYKDGDQGSDDKFHLKMGWKSRVVLFVILSIHEVLLKYDLFRYCFNTALIMSGQIAEWFYSQIVKRSLEIILNYSRKLKGEI
;
A
#
# COMPACT_ATOMS: atom_id res chain seq x y z
N MET A 1 8.08 27.71 -2.15
CA MET A 1 8.47 26.43 -2.78
C MET A 1 7.48 25.30 -2.52
N HIS A 2 6.96 25.10 -1.30
CA HIS A 2 6.04 23.97 -1.02
C HIS A 2 4.67 24.05 -1.70
N SER A 3 4.07 25.25 -1.82
CA SER A 3 2.77 25.40 -2.52
C SER A 3 2.85 25.08 -4.02
N ASP A 4 4.06 25.10 -4.60
CA ASP A 4 4.29 24.83 -6.02
C ASP A 4 4.28 23.32 -6.31
N TYR A 5 4.79 22.48 -5.39
CA TYR A 5 4.79 21.02 -5.57
C TYR A 5 3.37 20.47 -5.72
N MET A 6 2.46 20.84 -4.81
CA MET A 6 1.09 20.34 -4.84
C MET A 6 0.33 20.81 -6.08
N ALA A 7 0.46 22.09 -6.46
CA ALA A 7 -0.14 22.61 -7.67
C ALA A 7 0.38 21.87 -8.92
N ASN A 8 1.70 21.67 -9.01
CA ASN A 8 2.32 20.94 -10.10
C ASN A 8 1.89 19.46 -10.13
N LEU A 9 1.81 18.78 -8.97
CA LEU A 9 1.38 17.38 -8.89
C LEU A 9 -0.08 17.22 -9.33
N LEU A 10 -0.97 18.11 -8.88
CA LEU A 10 -2.41 18.01 -9.19
C LEU A 10 -2.75 18.47 -10.60
N ALA A 11 -2.01 19.43 -11.19
CA ALA A 11 -2.27 19.91 -12.54
C ALA A 11 -1.45 19.16 -13.61
N VAL A 12 -0.13 19.17 -13.48
CA VAL A 12 0.78 18.58 -14.49
C VAL A 12 0.93 17.08 -14.26
N GLY A 13 1.10 16.67 -13.01
CA GLY A 13 1.27 15.26 -12.65
C GLY A 13 0.04 14.40 -12.98
N GLU A 14 -1.16 14.98 -12.99
CA GLU A 14 -2.40 14.28 -13.36
C GLU A 14 -2.41 13.83 -14.82
N VAL A 15 -1.95 14.69 -15.73
CA VAL A 15 -1.97 14.41 -17.18
C VAL A 15 -0.65 13.83 -17.69
N THR A 16 0.40 13.85 -16.87
CA THR A 16 1.70 13.28 -17.22
C THR A 16 1.68 11.76 -17.00
N PRO A 17 1.85 10.94 -18.05
CA PRO A 17 1.89 9.49 -17.90
C PRO A 17 3.14 9.04 -17.16
N LEU A 18 3.06 7.91 -16.46
CA LEU A 18 4.23 7.22 -15.95
C LEU A 18 5.16 6.83 -17.10
N GLN A 19 6.47 6.85 -16.86
CA GLN A 19 7.48 6.48 -17.84
C GLN A 19 7.33 5.00 -18.25
N ASP A 20 6.99 4.77 -19.53
CA ASP A 20 6.67 3.43 -20.07
C ASP A 20 7.93 2.66 -20.51
N ASN A 21 9.02 3.35 -20.88
CA ASN A 21 10.29 2.73 -21.27
C ASN A 21 11.38 3.00 -20.22
N LEU A 22 11.67 1.96 -19.43
CA LEU A 22 12.67 2.00 -18.36
C LEU A 22 13.83 1.03 -18.65
N ASP A 23 14.05 0.72 -19.92
CA ASP A 23 15.22 -0.03 -20.37
C ASP A 23 16.49 0.74 -20.02
N GLY A 24 17.45 0.06 -19.39
CA GLY A 24 18.70 0.69 -18.95
C GLY A 24 18.58 1.54 -17.67
N VAL A 25 17.42 1.56 -16.98
CA VAL A 25 17.35 2.16 -15.64
C VAL A 25 18.32 1.45 -14.70
N THR A 26 19.15 2.25 -14.05
CA THR A 26 20.15 1.82 -13.08
C THR A 26 19.80 2.33 -11.69
N ILE A 27 20.53 1.87 -10.68
CA ILE A 27 20.43 2.42 -9.33
C ILE A 27 20.82 3.91 -9.40
N PRO A 28 20.04 4.83 -8.81
CA PRO A 28 20.33 6.26 -8.90
C PRO A 28 21.67 6.60 -8.23
N THR A 29 22.37 7.61 -8.74
CA THR A 29 23.70 8.03 -8.23
C THR A 29 23.68 8.51 -6.79
N TRP A 30 22.53 8.98 -6.31
CA TRP A 30 22.28 9.40 -4.93
C TRP A 30 21.82 8.26 -4.00
N PHE A 31 21.85 7.01 -4.47
CA PHE A 31 21.52 5.84 -3.65
C PHE A 31 22.45 5.72 -2.43
N ASN A 32 21.84 5.57 -1.26
CA ASN A 32 22.54 5.38 0.00
C ASN A 32 22.14 4.01 0.57
N GLU A 33 23.05 3.05 0.43
CA GLU A 33 22.83 1.67 0.87
C GLU A 33 22.56 1.58 2.38
N GLN A 34 23.22 2.38 3.20
CA GLN A 34 23.03 2.35 4.65
C GLN A 34 21.62 2.78 5.03
N LYS A 35 21.11 3.87 4.44
CA LYS A 35 19.70 4.28 4.63
C LYS A 35 18.75 3.21 4.11
N PHE A 36 19.03 2.62 2.96
CA PHE A 36 18.19 1.56 2.40
C PHE A 36 18.11 0.33 3.34
N LYS A 37 19.25 -0.17 3.84
CA LYS A 37 19.30 -1.29 4.80
C LYS A 37 18.64 -0.95 6.13
N ARG A 38 18.78 0.29 6.62
CA ARG A 38 18.10 0.77 7.83
C ARG A 38 16.59 0.75 7.66
N ALA A 39 16.06 1.20 6.52
CA ALA A 39 14.63 1.10 6.21
C ALA A 39 14.12 -0.35 6.18
N GLN A 40 14.91 -1.27 5.61
CA GLN A 40 14.60 -2.71 5.63
C GLN A 40 14.61 -3.29 7.05
N HIS A 41 15.52 -2.85 7.92
CA HIS A 41 15.55 -3.26 9.32
C HIS A 41 14.31 -2.74 10.07
N TYR A 42 14.03 -1.44 9.92
CA TYR A 42 12.85 -0.78 10.48
C TYR A 42 11.56 -1.48 10.06
N PHE A 43 11.46 -1.89 8.79
CA PHE A 43 10.31 -2.64 8.29
C PHE A 43 10.10 -3.96 9.02
N ARG A 44 11.15 -4.75 9.26
CA ARG A 44 11.04 -6.04 9.96
C ARG A 44 10.62 -5.86 11.42
N GLN A 45 11.10 -4.82 12.08
CA GLN A 45 10.74 -4.51 13.47
C GLN A 45 9.32 -3.93 13.64
N ASN A 46 8.78 -3.32 12.57
CA ASN A 46 7.48 -2.63 12.59
C ASN A 46 6.51 -3.14 11.51
N PHE A 47 6.65 -4.40 11.07
CA PHE A 47 5.89 -4.99 9.98
C PHE A 47 4.37 -4.81 10.14
N ALA A 48 3.83 -5.14 11.31
CA ALA A 48 2.43 -4.99 11.66
C ALA A 48 1.96 -3.55 11.47
N ALA A 49 2.69 -2.59 12.02
CA ALA A 49 2.35 -1.17 11.96
C ALA A 49 2.39 -0.65 10.52
N ILE A 50 3.42 -1.00 9.74
CA ILE A 50 3.57 -0.58 8.35
C ILE A 50 2.50 -1.22 7.46
N TYR A 51 2.21 -2.51 7.65
CA TYR A 51 1.16 -3.22 6.93
C TYR A 51 -0.22 -2.63 7.20
N TYR A 52 -0.52 -2.33 8.47
CA TYR A 52 -1.75 -1.65 8.87
C TYR A 52 -1.85 -0.23 8.29
N GLY A 53 -0.77 0.54 8.35
CA GLY A 53 -0.67 1.85 7.69
C GLY A 53 -0.90 1.77 6.19
N THR A 54 -0.35 0.74 5.53
CA THR A 54 -0.54 0.47 4.11
C THR A 54 -2.00 0.17 3.78
N ILE A 55 -2.70 -0.64 4.59
CA ILE A 55 -4.12 -0.89 4.39
C ILE A 55 -4.92 0.41 4.51
N CYS A 56 -4.68 1.20 5.54
CA CYS A 56 -5.35 2.49 5.72
C CYS A 56 -5.08 3.43 4.55
N GLY A 57 -3.83 3.50 4.08
CA GLY A 57 -3.42 4.26 2.91
C GLY A 57 -4.08 3.80 1.63
N LEU A 58 -4.20 2.50 1.40
CA LEU A 58 -4.90 1.95 0.23
C LEU A 58 -6.40 2.25 0.27
N LEU A 59 -7.04 2.19 1.43
CA LEU A 59 -8.45 2.59 1.57
C LEU A 59 -8.65 4.08 1.25
N ALA A 60 -7.75 4.95 1.75
CA ALA A 60 -7.71 6.36 1.42
C ALA A 60 -7.50 6.61 -0.09
N SER A 61 -6.49 5.99 -0.69
CA SER A 61 -6.16 6.22 -2.10
C SER A 61 -7.18 5.63 -3.08
N LEU A 62 -7.89 4.55 -2.70
CA LEU A 62 -8.96 3.98 -3.52
C LEU A 62 -10.24 4.82 -3.55
N SER A 63 -10.34 5.89 -2.74
CA SER A 63 -11.38 6.92 -2.91
C SER A 63 -11.18 7.77 -4.16
N ILE A 64 -10.00 7.71 -4.79
CA ILE A 64 -9.63 8.59 -5.88
C ILE A 64 -10.01 7.91 -7.20
N PRO A 65 -10.92 8.51 -8.01
CA PRO A 65 -11.51 7.84 -9.16
C PRO A 65 -10.50 7.37 -10.21
N SER A 66 -9.44 8.13 -10.47
CA SER A 66 -8.38 7.76 -11.44
C SER A 66 -7.72 6.44 -11.05
N ILE A 67 -7.31 6.30 -9.78
CA ILE A 67 -6.69 5.10 -9.22
C ILE A 67 -7.65 3.91 -9.28
N LEU A 68 -8.90 4.11 -8.82
CA LEU A 68 -9.89 3.05 -8.82
C LEU A 68 -10.21 2.56 -10.25
N ASN A 69 -10.33 3.47 -11.22
CA ASN A 69 -10.60 3.11 -12.60
C ASN A 69 -9.41 2.37 -13.24
N ALA A 70 -8.17 2.80 -12.97
CA ALA A 70 -6.97 2.08 -13.41
C ALA A 70 -6.91 0.66 -12.83
N LEU A 71 -7.27 0.51 -11.56
CA LEU A 71 -7.38 -0.77 -10.90
C LEU A 71 -8.43 -1.66 -11.59
N VAL A 72 -9.67 -1.19 -11.73
CA VAL A 72 -10.75 -1.95 -12.38
C VAL A 72 -10.35 -2.38 -13.79
N PHE A 73 -9.72 -1.48 -14.56
CA PHE A 73 -9.23 -1.77 -15.89
C PHE A 73 -8.15 -2.87 -15.91
N SER A 74 -7.19 -2.81 -14.98
CA SER A 74 -6.12 -3.83 -14.86
C SER A 74 -6.65 -5.25 -14.60
N THR A 75 -7.84 -5.36 -13.98
CA THR A 75 -8.52 -6.64 -13.71
C THR A 75 -9.39 -7.14 -14.87
N GLY A 76 -9.36 -6.45 -16.01
CA GLY A 76 -10.21 -6.76 -17.16
C GLY A 76 -11.67 -6.35 -16.98
N GLY A 77 -11.96 -5.43 -16.06
CA GLY A 77 -13.30 -4.91 -15.81
C GLY A 77 -14.26 -5.90 -15.13
N LYS A 78 -13.78 -7.05 -14.67
CA LYS A 78 -14.59 -8.10 -14.04
C LYS A 78 -14.26 -8.18 -12.54
N PRO A 79 -14.96 -7.41 -11.69
CA PRO A 79 -14.75 -7.48 -10.25
C PRO A 79 -15.14 -8.88 -9.76
N SER A 80 -14.18 -9.64 -9.26
CA SER A 80 -14.45 -10.85 -8.49
C SER A 80 -13.46 -10.98 -7.34
N PHE A 81 -13.89 -11.64 -6.28
CA PHE A 81 -13.05 -11.93 -5.12
C PHE A 81 -11.73 -12.59 -5.51
N ARG A 82 -11.77 -13.61 -6.38
CA ARG A 82 -10.57 -14.35 -6.82
C ARG A 82 -9.57 -13.45 -7.56
N VAL A 83 -10.05 -12.56 -8.41
CA VAL A 83 -9.20 -11.63 -9.17
C VAL A 83 -8.58 -10.58 -8.23
N ALA A 84 -9.37 -10.03 -7.30
CA ALA A 84 -8.88 -9.12 -6.28
C ALA A 84 -7.83 -9.80 -5.37
N ALA A 85 -8.12 -10.99 -4.85
CA ALA A 85 -7.20 -11.76 -4.02
C ALA A 85 -5.85 -11.97 -4.72
N ARG A 86 -5.87 -12.46 -5.97
CA ARG A 86 -4.65 -12.63 -6.77
C ARG A 86 -3.87 -11.34 -6.92
N ARG A 87 -4.55 -10.22 -7.20
CA ARG A 87 -3.89 -8.92 -7.36
C ARG A 87 -3.25 -8.45 -6.06
N TYR A 88 -4.01 -8.41 -4.97
CA TYR A 88 -3.53 -7.84 -3.71
C TYR A 88 -2.47 -8.70 -3.04
N LEU A 89 -2.57 -10.04 -3.13
CA LEU A 89 -1.49 -10.93 -2.68
C LEU A 89 -0.21 -10.74 -3.50
N ARG A 90 -0.31 -10.52 -4.81
CA ARG A 90 0.87 -10.18 -5.64
C ARG A 90 1.47 -8.83 -5.24
N ALA A 91 0.66 -7.81 -5.04
CA ALA A 91 1.14 -6.49 -4.60
C ALA A 91 1.83 -6.57 -3.23
N LEU A 92 1.26 -7.33 -2.29
CA LEU A 92 1.87 -7.60 -0.99
C LEU A 92 3.22 -8.32 -1.16
N LYS A 93 3.28 -9.37 -1.97
CA LYS A 93 4.54 -10.08 -2.27
C LYS A 93 5.61 -9.14 -2.83
N HIS A 94 5.27 -8.31 -3.82
CA HIS A 94 6.22 -7.35 -4.39
C HIS A 94 6.77 -6.40 -3.33
N THR A 95 5.88 -5.86 -2.48
CA THR A 95 6.24 -4.93 -1.41
C THR A 95 7.13 -5.61 -0.36
N VAL A 96 6.77 -6.81 0.10
CA VAL A 96 7.58 -7.59 1.04
C VAL A 96 8.96 -7.91 0.44
N ASN A 97 9.03 -8.30 -0.84
CA ASN A 97 10.30 -8.55 -1.50
C ASN A 97 11.21 -7.33 -1.47
N TRP A 98 10.69 -6.14 -1.78
CA TRP A 98 11.49 -4.91 -1.76
C TRP A 98 12.09 -4.60 -0.38
N TYR A 99 11.36 -4.91 0.69
CA TYR A 99 11.86 -4.71 2.06
C TYR A 99 12.76 -5.85 2.56
N CYS A 100 12.58 -7.06 2.08
CA CYS A 100 13.24 -8.24 2.64
C CYS A 100 14.47 -8.68 1.87
N ASP A 101 14.60 -8.32 0.58
CA ASP A 101 15.69 -8.73 -0.29
C ASP A 101 16.58 -7.54 -0.70
N ASP A 102 17.83 -7.81 -1.05
CA ASP A 102 18.78 -6.78 -1.46
C ASP A 102 18.36 -6.08 -2.76
N LEU A 103 18.77 -4.84 -2.95
CA LEU A 103 18.54 -4.09 -4.20
C LEU A 103 19.81 -3.97 -5.04
N ALA A 104 21.00 -4.10 -4.45
CA ALA A 104 22.27 -3.75 -5.07
C ALA A 104 22.63 -4.65 -6.27
N SER A 105 22.11 -5.89 -6.30
CA SER A 105 22.27 -6.79 -7.45
C SER A 105 21.06 -6.74 -8.39
N MET A 106 21.30 -6.57 -9.69
CA MET A 106 20.25 -6.70 -10.72
C MET A 106 19.61 -8.10 -10.78
N LYS A 107 20.24 -9.10 -10.16
CA LYS A 107 19.70 -10.46 -10.04
C LYS A 107 18.86 -10.66 -8.78
N SER A 108 18.84 -9.69 -7.86
CA SER A 108 18.03 -9.78 -6.64
C SER A 108 16.54 -9.91 -6.95
N GLY A 109 15.80 -10.52 -6.02
CA GLY A 109 14.35 -10.60 -6.07
C GLY A 109 13.69 -9.22 -6.02
N SER A 110 14.27 -8.25 -5.31
CA SER A 110 13.80 -6.85 -5.33
C SER A 110 13.88 -6.24 -6.73
N TRP A 111 15.01 -6.39 -7.41
CA TRP A 111 15.19 -5.84 -8.76
C TRP A 111 14.27 -6.51 -9.79
N GLN A 112 14.18 -7.84 -9.76
CA GLN A 112 13.26 -8.60 -10.62
C GLN A 112 11.80 -8.21 -10.37
N SER A 113 11.44 -8.04 -9.10
CA SER A 113 10.11 -7.58 -8.67
C SER A 113 9.81 -6.18 -9.22
N LEU A 114 10.74 -5.22 -9.09
CA LEU A 114 10.60 -3.87 -9.65
C LEU A 114 10.45 -3.90 -11.17
N ASN A 115 11.27 -4.67 -11.87
CA ASN A 115 11.17 -4.82 -13.32
C ASN A 115 9.81 -5.41 -13.74
N HIS A 116 9.31 -6.40 -13.02
CA HIS A 116 7.99 -6.96 -13.27
C HIS A 116 6.87 -5.92 -13.11
N VAL A 117 6.89 -5.13 -12.02
CA VAL A 117 5.86 -4.11 -11.77
C VAL A 117 5.91 -3.02 -12.85
N ARG A 118 7.10 -2.58 -13.26
CA ARG A 118 7.27 -1.65 -14.40
C ARG A 118 6.60 -2.19 -15.66
N GLN A 119 6.93 -3.43 -16.05
CA GLN A 119 6.35 -4.08 -17.23
C GLN A 119 4.82 -4.20 -17.15
N VAL A 120 4.27 -4.43 -15.96
CA VAL A 120 2.81 -4.46 -15.74
C VAL A 120 2.18 -3.09 -15.95
N HIS A 121 2.74 -2.02 -15.38
CA HIS A 121 2.24 -0.65 -15.58
C HIS A 121 2.29 -0.24 -17.06
N SER A 122 3.43 -0.47 -17.69
CA SER A 122 3.66 -0.32 -19.12
C SER A 122 2.61 -1.04 -19.98
N ALA A 123 2.37 -2.32 -19.69
CA ALA A 123 1.38 -3.12 -20.41
C ALA A 123 -0.06 -2.62 -20.20
N ILE A 124 -0.38 -2.10 -19.01
CA ILE A 124 -1.69 -1.49 -18.73
C ILE A 124 -1.87 -0.22 -19.56
N GLN A 125 -0.89 0.68 -19.57
CA GLN A 125 -0.93 1.91 -20.36
C GLN A 125 -1.08 1.62 -21.86
N ARG A 126 -0.26 0.74 -22.43
CA ARG A 126 -0.38 0.32 -23.83
C ARG A 126 -1.75 -0.27 -24.16
N ARG A 127 -2.30 -1.10 -23.27
CA ARG A 127 -3.64 -1.69 -23.46
C ARG A 127 -4.75 -0.65 -23.39
N ALA A 128 -4.65 0.32 -22.49
CA ALA A 128 -5.61 1.41 -22.37
C ALA A 128 -5.62 2.26 -23.65
N MET A 129 -4.44 2.65 -24.14
CA MET A 129 -4.28 3.36 -25.41
C MET A 129 -4.86 2.57 -26.59
N ALA A 130 -4.52 1.29 -26.72
CA ALA A 130 -5.00 0.44 -27.81
C ALA A 130 -6.53 0.26 -27.82
N ARG A 131 -7.19 0.41 -26.68
CA ARG A 131 -8.67 0.32 -26.54
C ARG A 131 -9.36 1.68 -26.58
N ASN A 132 -8.63 2.76 -26.86
CA ASN A 132 -9.09 4.14 -26.73
C ASN A 132 -9.78 4.41 -25.38
N TYR A 133 -9.30 3.74 -24.33
CA TYR A 133 -9.83 3.85 -22.99
C TYR A 133 -9.05 4.92 -22.25
N ARG A 134 -9.72 5.97 -21.76
CA ARG A 134 -9.11 7.17 -21.14
C ARG A 134 -8.53 6.93 -19.74
N VAL A 135 -7.92 5.76 -19.52
CA VAL A 135 -7.21 5.43 -18.29
C VAL A 135 -5.73 5.59 -18.53
N ILE A 136 -5.10 6.42 -17.70
CA ILE A 136 -3.65 6.55 -17.61
C ILE A 136 -3.20 6.14 -16.22
N ILE A 137 -1.98 5.62 -16.12
CA ILE A 137 -1.27 5.58 -14.84
C ILE A 137 -0.46 6.87 -14.83
N SER A 138 -0.96 7.88 -14.13
CA SER A 138 -0.35 9.21 -14.09
C SER A 138 0.76 9.30 -13.03
N GLN A 139 1.64 10.29 -13.15
CA GLN A 139 2.63 10.62 -12.13
C GLN A 139 1.94 10.97 -10.79
N ARG A 140 0.80 11.67 -10.83
CA ARG A 140 -0.06 11.95 -9.66
C ARG A 140 -0.55 10.67 -8.99
N ASP A 141 -1.09 9.74 -9.76
CA ASP A 141 -1.61 8.47 -9.23
C ASP A 141 -0.49 7.62 -8.61
N MET A 142 0.71 7.66 -9.19
CA MET A 142 1.89 6.98 -8.65
C MET A 142 2.37 7.61 -7.34
N ALA A 143 2.37 8.95 -7.24
CA ALA A 143 2.67 9.64 -5.99
C ALA A 143 1.64 9.31 -4.90
N ILE A 144 0.34 9.35 -5.20
CA ILE A 144 -0.71 8.97 -4.25
C ILE A 144 -0.64 7.48 -3.87
N THR A 145 -0.21 6.62 -4.79
CA THR A 145 0.04 5.20 -4.50
C THR A 145 1.24 5.06 -3.57
N GLN A 146 2.33 5.82 -3.78
CA GLN A 146 3.46 5.88 -2.85
C GLN A 146 2.99 6.34 -1.46
N PHE A 147 2.15 7.38 -1.37
CA PHE A 147 1.51 7.78 -0.12
C PHE A 147 0.74 6.63 0.53
N ALA A 148 -0.01 5.83 -0.25
CA ALA A 148 -0.76 4.70 0.28
C ALA A 148 0.12 3.70 1.04
N PHE A 149 1.38 3.52 0.63
CA PHE A 149 2.31 2.58 1.28
C PHE A 149 3.08 3.17 2.46
N ILE A 150 3.42 4.46 2.43
CA ILE A 150 4.33 5.04 3.43
C ILE A 150 3.83 6.31 4.13
N GLY A 151 2.83 6.99 3.57
CA GLY A 151 2.34 8.28 4.05
C GLY A 151 1.99 8.28 5.53
N PHE A 152 1.17 7.33 5.98
CA PHE A 152 0.78 7.23 7.39
C PHE A 152 1.90 6.76 8.31
N VAL A 153 2.90 6.03 7.80
CA VAL A 153 4.09 5.66 8.60
C VAL A 153 4.95 6.89 8.88
N ILE A 154 5.01 7.84 7.95
CA ILE A 154 5.73 9.11 8.11
C ILE A 154 4.95 10.12 8.94
N LEU A 155 3.63 10.22 8.72
CA LEU A 155 2.79 11.24 9.34
C LEU A 155 2.28 10.86 10.73
N GLU A 156 1.94 9.59 10.94
CA GLU A 156 1.20 9.10 12.12
C GLU A 156 1.78 7.78 12.69
N PRO A 157 3.12 7.62 12.83
CA PRO A 157 3.72 6.35 13.26
C PRO A 157 3.17 5.85 14.61
N SER A 158 2.88 6.78 15.53
CA SER A 158 2.36 6.48 16.86
C SER A 158 0.94 5.87 16.85
N LYS A 159 0.06 6.31 15.93
CA LYS A 159 -1.28 5.73 15.75
C LYS A 159 -1.22 4.33 15.13
N LEU A 160 -0.14 4.02 14.41
CA LEU A 160 0.09 2.69 13.84
C LEU A 160 0.76 1.73 14.84
N GLY A 161 1.28 2.25 15.95
CA GLY A 161 2.09 1.47 16.90
C GLY A 161 3.54 1.29 16.48
N ALA A 162 3.99 1.99 15.42
CA ALA A 162 5.37 1.93 14.99
C ALA A 162 6.27 2.60 16.04
N GLN A 163 7.39 1.97 16.31
CA GLN A 163 8.46 2.52 17.14
C GLN A 163 9.62 2.88 16.24
N ASN A 164 10.04 4.14 16.29
CA ASN A 164 10.98 4.70 15.34
C ASN A 164 11.93 5.69 16.03
N GLU A 165 13.14 5.76 15.52
CA GLU A 165 14.03 6.90 15.68
C GLU A 165 13.85 7.87 14.50
N PRO A 166 14.27 9.14 14.62
CA PRO A 166 14.23 10.08 13.50
C PRO A 166 14.95 9.56 12.24
N ALA A 167 16.09 8.89 12.44
CA ALA A 167 16.86 8.29 11.36
C ALA A 167 16.14 7.13 10.64
N ASP A 168 15.17 6.47 11.29
CA ASP A 168 14.38 5.41 10.64
C ASP A 168 13.40 6.00 9.63
N LEU A 169 12.74 7.09 9.98
CA LEU A 169 11.76 7.72 9.09
C LEU A 169 12.45 8.39 7.89
N ASP A 170 13.61 9.00 8.11
CA ASP A 170 14.47 9.50 7.03
C ASP A 170 14.96 8.36 6.11
N ALA A 171 15.38 7.23 6.69
CA ALA A 171 15.73 6.04 5.92
C ALA A 171 14.54 5.51 5.10
N MET A 172 13.32 5.49 5.66
CA MET A 172 12.11 5.09 4.94
C MET A 172 11.76 6.04 3.80
N CYS A 173 11.94 7.36 3.97
CA CYS A 173 11.83 8.32 2.88
C CYS A 173 12.86 8.03 1.78
N HIS A 174 14.13 7.80 2.13
CA HIS A 174 15.14 7.43 1.15
C HIS A 174 14.78 6.15 0.39
N PHE A 175 14.34 5.10 1.10
CA PHE A 175 13.90 3.83 0.52
C PHE A 175 12.79 4.04 -0.52
N TRP A 176 11.72 4.76 -0.16
CA TRP A 176 10.61 5.01 -1.08
C TRP A 176 10.94 5.99 -2.19
N ARG A 177 11.88 6.93 -1.98
CA ARG A 177 12.42 7.77 -3.06
C ARG A 177 13.08 6.91 -4.12
N VAL A 178 13.96 5.98 -3.72
CA VAL A 178 14.63 5.03 -4.62
C VAL A 178 13.59 4.18 -5.36
N LEU A 179 12.61 3.61 -4.66
CA LEU A 179 11.58 2.80 -5.31
C LEU A 179 10.74 3.62 -6.30
N GLY A 180 10.37 4.85 -5.97
CA GLY A 180 9.63 5.74 -6.86
C GLY A 180 10.39 5.98 -8.16
N TYR A 181 11.67 6.34 -8.07
CA TYR A 181 12.56 6.49 -9.23
C TYR A 181 12.63 5.21 -10.07
N LEU A 182 12.90 4.07 -9.44
CA LEU A 182 13.00 2.77 -10.13
C LEU A 182 11.67 2.27 -10.71
N LEU A 183 10.54 2.82 -10.28
CA LEU A 183 9.21 2.55 -10.83
C LEU A 183 8.79 3.53 -11.93
N GLY A 184 9.66 4.48 -12.30
CA GLY A 184 9.44 5.43 -13.41
C GLY A 184 8.86 6.78 -12.99
N MET A 185 8.81 7.07 -11.69
CA MET A 185 8.39 8.39 -11.23
C MET A 185 9.47 9.43 -11.55
N GLU A 186 9.06 10.58 -12.09
CA GLU A 186 9.99 11.71 -12.19
C GLU A 186 10.26 12.28 -10.79
N ASP A 187 11.51 12.67 -10.52
CA ASP A 187 11.93 13.19 -9.21
C ASP A 187 11.08 14.38 -8.74
N ARG A 188 10.59 15.22 -9.68
CA ARG A 188 9.71 16.36 -9.36
C ARG A 188 8.31 15.97 -8.86
N PHE A 189 7.86 14.73 -9.09
CA PHE A 189 6.56 14.22 -8.62
C PHE A 189 6.70 13.23 -7.46
N ASN A 190 7.90 12.71 -7.19
CA ASN A 190 8.17 11.82 -6.06
C ASN A 190 7.84 12.50 -4.72
N LEU A 191 7.05 11.87 -3.85
CA LEU A 191 6.73 12.46 -2.54
C LEU A 191 7.93 12.42 -1.61
N CYS A 192 8.78 11.41 -1.78
CA CYS A 192 9.99 11.26 -0.99
C CYS A 192 11.15 11.99 -1.69
N THR A 193 11.84 12.85 -0.96
CA THR A 193 13.00 13.61 -1.42
C THR A 193 14.24 13.22 -0.61
N GLU A 194 15.34 13.95 -0.78
CA GLU A 194 16.51 13.78 0.10
C GLU A 194 16.25 14.22 1.54
N SER A 195 15.27 15.09 1.75
CA SER A 195 14.93 15.66 3.04
C SER A 195 13.68 14.99 3.60
N TYR A 196 13.82 14.39 4.79
CA TYR A 196 12.68 13.88 5.55
C TYR A 196 11.61 14.95 5.78
N GLU A 197 11.99 16.16 6.17
CA GLU A 197 11.04 17.24 6.47
C GLU A 197 10.29 17.72 5.23
N GLU A 198 10.98 17.82 4.09
CA GLU A 198 10.31 18.14 2.83
C GLU A 198 9.34 17.01 2.42
N SER A 199 9.77 15.76 2.52
CA SER A 199 8.94 14.59 2.22
C SER A 199 7.68 14.55 3.09
N ARG A 200 7.85 14.77 4.40
CA ARG A 200 6.77 14.83 5.37
C ARG A 200 5.80 15.97 5.08
N THR A 201 6.32 17.14 4.68
CA THR A 201 5.51 18.30 4.29
C THR A 201 4.68 17.99 3.04
N ARG A 202 5.31 17.45 1.97
CA ARG A 202 4.61 17.02 0.74
C ARG A 202 3.49 16.01 1.04
N MET A 203 3.76 15.02 1.89
CA MET A 203 2.77 14.01 2.29
C MET A 203 1.64 14.63 3.11
N ARG A 204 1.94 15.55 4.03
CA ARG A 204 0.91 16.25 4.83
C ARG A 204 0.02 17.12 3.96
N ASP A 205 0.60 17.87 3.04
CA ASP A 205 -0.15 18.73 2.13
C ASP A 205 -1.04 17.90 1.20
N LEU A 206 -0.53 16.76 0.69
CA LEU A 206 -1.32 15.82 -0.11
C LEU A 206 -2.46 15.20 0.71
N LEU A 207 -2.19 14.86 1.98
CA LEU A 207 -3.20 14.31 2.88
C LEU A 207 -4.35 15.30 3.10
N GLU A 208 -4.05 16.49 3.60
CA GLU A 208 -5.07 17.46 4.00
C GLU A 208 -5.82 18.06 2.81
N ASN A 209 -5.11 18.38 1.73
CA ASN A 209 -5.71 19.14 0.62
C ASN A 209 -6.33 18.26 -0.48
N PHE A 210 -6.07 16.94 -0.48
CA PHE A 210 -6.55 16.06 -1.55
C PHE A 210 -7.09 14.72 -1.06
N ILE A 211 -6.31 13.94 -0.32
CA ILE A 211 -6.70 12.58 0.08
C ILE A 211 -7.86 12.60 1.09
N LYS A 212 -7.79 13.46 2.11
CA LYS A 212 -8.82 13.57 3.14
C LYS A 212 -10.18 13.97 2.58
N PRO A 213 -10.32 15.05 1.77
CA PRO A 213 -11.58 15.38 1.10
C PRO A 213 -12.08 14.23 0.21
N SER A 214 -11.19 13.57 -0.54
CA SER A 214 -11.57 12.43 -1.38
C SER A 214 -12.12 11.27 -0.55
N PHE A 215 -11.51 10.98 0.60
CA PHE A 215 -11.93 9.91 1.50
C PHE A 215 -13.27 10.22 2.17
N GLU A 216 -13.54 11.47 2.54
CA GLU A 216 -14.85 11.91 3.02
C GLU A 216 -15.94 11.73 1.96
N GLN A 217 -15.64 12.10 0.71
CA GLN A 217 -16.58 12.06 -0.42
C GLN A 217 -16.61 10.71 -1.16
N ARG A 218 -16.10 9.64 -0.53
CA ARG A 218 -16.08 8.29 -1.09
C ARG A 218 -17.47 7.82 -1.53
N THR A 219 -17.54 7.22 -2.71
CA THR A 219 -18.78 6.68 -3.29
C THR A 219 -19.00 5.22 -2.90
N GLU A 220 -20.20 4.68 -3.16
CA GLU A 220 -20.48 3.24 -2.97
C GLU A 220 -19.51 2.35 -3.77
N LYS A 221 -19.14 2.77 -4.98
CA LYS A 221 -18.14 2.08 -5.81
C LYS A 221 -16.77 1.97 -5.11
N CYS A 222 -16.38 3.00 -4.37
CA CYS A 222 -15.16 2.98 -3.56
C CYS A 222 -15.30 1.94 -2.43
N VAL A 223 -16.45 1.94 -1.76
CA VAL A 223 -16.76 1.00 -0.68
C VAL A 223 -16.71 -0.46 -1.15
N ASP A 224 -17.24 -0.76 -2.34
CA ASP A 224 -17.16 -2.10 -2.90
C ASP A 224 -15.71 -2.50 -3.22
N ALA A 225 -14.92 -1.57 -3.74
CA ALA A 225 -13.48 -1.81 -3.95
C ALA A 225 -12.73 -2.09 -2.64
N TYR A 226 -13.09 -1.43 -1.55
CA TYR A 226 -12.54 -1.70 -0.22
C TYR A 226 -12.87 -3.12 0.26
N ARG A 227 -14.14 -3.53 0.13
CA ARG A 227 -14.57 -4.88 0.48
C ARG A 227 -13.84 -5.94 -0.34
N MET A 228 -13.63 -5.69 -1.63
CA MET A 228 -12.84 -6.57 -2.50
C MET A 228 -11.37 -6.65 -2.08
N LEU A 229 -10.76 -5.52 -1.70
CA LEU A 229 -9.39 -5.46 -1.19
C LEU A 229 -9.24 -6.28 0.08
N LEU A 230 -10.07 -5.98 1.08
CA LEU A 230 -10.00 -6.61 2.39
C LEU A 230 -10.36 -8.09 2.32
N GLY A 231 -11.39 -8.45 1.57
CA GLY A 231 -11.73 -9.84 1.30
C GLY A 231 -10.59 -10.58 0.61
N GLY A 232 -9.95 -9.97 -0.40
CA GLY A 232 -8.83 -10.59 -1.12
C GLY A 232 -7.61 -10.87 -0.24
N LEU A 233 -7.41 -10.08 0.82
CA LEU A 233 -6.34 -10.26 1.80
C LEU A 233 -6.79 -11.03 3.04
N TRP A 234 -8.08 -11.38 3.19
CA TRP A 234 -8.61 -12.01 4.40
C TRP A 234 -7.92 -13.34 4.74
N CYS A 235 -7.48 -14.10 3.73
CA CYS A 235 -6.69 -15.32 3.92
C CYS A 235 -5.31 -15.09 4.59
N PHE A 236 -4.81 -13.86 4.58
CA PHE A 236 -3.56 -13.46 5.21
C PHE A 236 -3.79 -12.94 6.64
N ASN A 237 -4.90 -12.25 6.91
CA ASN A 237 -5.21 -11.69 8.22
C ASN A 237 -6.73 -11.68 8.48
N VAL A 238 -7.15 -12.40 9.53
CA VAL A 238 -8.57 -12.54 9.91
C VAL A 238 -9.17 -11.25 10.49
N LEU A 239 -8.35 -10.26 10.85
CA LEU A 239 -8.78 -8.95 11.35
C LEU A 239 -9.19 -7.99 10.23
N LEU A 240 -9.22 -8.44 8.97
CA LEU A 240 -9.61 -7.61 7.82
C LEU A 240 -11.14 -7.44 7.70
N ASP A 241 -11.73 -6.77 8.69
CA ASP A 241 -13.13 -6.33 8.69
C ASP A 241 -13.25 -4.92 8.10
N TYR A 242 -14.20 -4.75 7.17
CA TYR A 242 -14.40 -3.47 6.48
C TYR A 242 -14.75 -2.32 7.42
N ASN A 243 -15.71 -2.50 8.33
CA ASN A 243 -16.18 -1.41 9.17
C ASN A 243 -15.09 -0.97 10.16
N ALA A 244 -14.39 -1.94 10.76
CA ALA A 244 -13.28 -1.68 11.66
C ALA A 244 -12.13 -0.96 10.94
N LEU A 245 -11.72 -1.43 9.76
CA LEU A 245 -10.60 -0.82 9.02
C LEU A 245 -10.96 0.51 8.36
N ALA A 246 -12.20 0.72 7.94
CA ALA A 246 -12.66 2.03 7.50
C ALA A 246 -12.63 3.07 8.64
N TYR A 247 -12.96 2.66 9.87
CA TYR A 247 -12.83 3.51 11.05
C TYR A 247 -11.37 3.83 11.37
N CYS A 248 -10.51 2.81 11.31
CA CYS A 248 -9.07 2.97 11.44
C CYS A 248 -8.47 3.92 10.40
N ALA A 249 -8.86 3.77 9.13
CA ALA A 249 -8.46 4.68 8.06
C ALA A 249 -8.94 6.11 8.35
N GLY A 250 -10.20 6.29 8.75
CA GLY A 250 -10.73 7.59 9.18
C GLY A 250 -9.94 8.22 10.33
N ARG A 251 -9.47 7.42 11.31
CA ARG A 251 -8.61 7.88 12.40
C ARG A 251 -7.28 8.44 11.91
N VAL A 252 -6.56 7.70 11.06
CA VAL A 252 -5.24 8.13 10.58
C VAL A 252 -5.33 9.22 9.51
N VAL A 253 -6.43 9.27 8.74
CA VAL A 253 -6.75 10.40 7.84
C VAL A 253 -7.05 11.69 8.63
N GLY A 254 -7.40 11.59 9.91
CA GLY A 254 -7.68 12.75 10.76
C GLY A 254 -9.10 13.29 10.61
N LEU A 255 -10.07 12.41 10.35
CA LEU A 255 -11.48 12.75 10.31
C LEU A 255 -12.06 12.84 11.74
N SER A 256 -12.70 13.96 12.08
CA SER A 256 -13.10 14.30 13.45
C SER A 256 -14.05 13.28 14.08
N GLN A 257 -14.97 12.73 13.31
CA GLN A 257 -15.92 11.70 13.74
C GLN A 257 -15.28 10.34 14.05
N PHE A 258 -14.02 10.14 13.69
CA PHE A 258 -13.24 8.93 13.98
C PHE A 258 -12.17 9.16 15.05
N ALA A 259 -11.83 10.43 15.34
CA ALA A 259 -10.67 10.81 16.14
C ALA A 259 -10.71 10.35 17.61
N LYS A 260 -11.90 10.20 18.20
CA LYS A 260 -12.07 9.93 19.64
C LYS A 260 -12.53 8.49 19.87
N TYR A 261 -11.61 7.61 20.26
CA TYR A 261 -11.93 6.22 20.64
C TYR A 261 -11.50 5.92 22.08
N TRP A 262 -10.27 6.31 22.44
CA TRP A 262 -9.77 6.15 23.80
C TRP A 262 -10.16 7.34 24.68
N TYR A 263 -10.24 7.13 25.99
CA TYR A 263 -10.46 8.22 26.94
C TYR A 263 -9.42 9.35 26.83
N LYS A 264 -8.15 9.00 26.60
CA LYS A 264 -7.05 9.95 26.36
C LYS A 264 -7.24 10.83 25.11
N ASP A 265 -8.12 10.44 24.19
CA ASP A 265 -8.41 11.20 22.97
C ASP A 265 -9.44 12.34 23.24
N GLY A 266 -9.93 12.45 24.48
CA GLY A 266 -10.95 13.40 24.92
C GLY A 266 -12.30 12.74 25.22
N ASP A 267 -13.09 13.36 26.09
CA ASP A 267 -14.38 12.82 26.53
C ASP A 267 -15.46 12.85 25.42
N GLN A 268 -16.39 11.89 25.48
CA GLN A 268 -17.54 11.79 24.58
C GLN A 268 -18.84 11.45 25.32
N GLY A 269 -19.86 12.28 25.12
CA GLY A 269 -21.26 11.88 25.26
C GLY A 269 -21.63 10.75 24.27
N SER A 270 -22.78 10.09 24.46
CA SER A 270 -23.17 8.88 23.70
C SER A 270 -23.29 9.09 22.19
N ASP A 271 -23.67 10.30 21.76
CA ASP A 271 -24.13 10.55 20.39
C ASP A 271 -22.98 10.74 19.38
N ASP A 272 -21.76 11.00 19.89
CA ASP A 272 -20.55 11.22 19.07
C ASP A 272 -19.75 9.93 18.81
N LYS A 273 -20.15 8.79 19.38
CA LYS A 273 -19.43 7.52 19.28
C LYS A 273 -19.74 6.78 17.98
N PHE A 274 -19.13 7.22 16.87
CA PHE A 274 -19.38 6.64 15.54
C PHE A 274 -19.15 5.11 15.47
N HIS A 275 -18.23 4.56 16.27
CA HIS A 275 -18.00 3.12 16.34
C HIS A 275 -19.20 2.31 16.89
N LEU A 276 -20.11 2.93 17.64
CA LEU A 276 -21.32 2.27 18.14
C LEU A 276 -22.35 1.98 17.04
N LYS A 277 -22.24 2.64 15.88
CA LYS A 277 -23.08 2.36 14.70
C LYS A 277 -22.71 1.03 14.02
N MET A 278 -21.59 0.42 14.38
CA MET A 278 -21.14 -0.85 13.81
C MET A 278 -21.78 -2.06 14.50
N GLY A 279 -21.95 -3.15 13.75
CA GLY A 279 -22.31 -4.44 14.32
C GLY A 279 -21.31 -4.92 15.37
N TRP A 280 -21.76 -5.72 16.34
CA TRP A 280 -20.93 -6.16 17.46
C TRP A 280 -19.63 -6.86 17.05
N LYS A 281 -19.64 -7.67 15.98
CA LYS A 281 -18.44 -8.34 15.45
C LYS A 281 -17.38 -7.34 15.03
N SER A 282 -17.75 -6.34 14.22
CA SER A 282 -16.84 -5.29 13.78
C SER A 282 -16.33 -4.44 14.95
N ARG A 283 -17.15 -4.20 15.99
CA ARG A 283 -16.70 -3.51 17.21
C ARG A 283 -15.64 -4.30 17.98
N VAL A 284 -15.78 -5.61 18.09
CA VAL A 284 -14.77 -6.49 18.69
C VAL A 284 -13.48 -6.48 17.87
N VAL A 285 -13.58 -6.62 16.54
CA VAL A 285 -12.41 -6.55 15.66
C VAL A 285 -11.71 -5.20 15.78
N LEU A 286 -12.47 -4.10 15.78
CA LEU A 286 -11.93 -2.75 15.99
C LEU A 286 -11.18 -2.63 17.33
N PHE A 287 -11.78 -3.11 18.41
CA PHE A 287 -11.15 -3.12 19.73
C PHE A 287 -9.82 -3.89 19.71
N VAL A 288 -9.78 -5.06 19.07
CA VAL A 288 -8.56 -5.86 18.94
C VAL A 288 -7.50 -5.12 18.13
N ILE A 289 -7.86 -4.55 16.98
CA ILE A 289 -6.93 -3.78 16.14
C ILE A 289 -6.34 -2.61 16.93
N LEU A 290 -7.17 -1.78 17.55
CA LEU A 290 -6.69 -0.61 18.28
C LEU A 290 -5.87 -0.99 19.51
N SER A 291 -6.23 -2.08 20.19
CA SER A 291 -5.44 -2.61 21.32
C SER A 291 -4.06 -3.06 20.86
N ILE A 292 -3.97 -3.78 19.74
CA ILE A 292 -2.69 -4.19 19.16
C ILE A 292 -1.86 -2.96 18.80
N HIS A 293 -2.40 -2.08 17.97
CA HIS A 293 -1.63 -0.98 17.37
C HIS A 293 -1.35 0.18 18.33
N GLU A 294 -2.32 0.63 19.11
CA GLU A 294 -2.14 1.83 19.94
C GLU A 294 -1.64 1.53 21.37
N VAL A 295 -1.65 0.26 21.79
CA VAL A 295 -1.26 -0.18 23.15
C VAL A 295 -0.17 -1.25 23.12
N LEU A 296 -0.43 -2.43 22.57
CA LEU A 296 0.43 -3.61 22.75
C LEU A 296 1.75 -3.54 21.97
N LEU A 297 1.76 -2.95 20.76
CA LEU A 297 2.98 -2.79 19.96
C LEU A 297 4.04 -1.87 20.61
N LYS A 298 3.70 -1.16 21.70
CA LYS A 298 4.67 -0.39 22.48
C LYS A 298 5.56 -1.25 23.38
N TYR A 299 5.15 -2.49 23.65
CA TYR A 299 5.90 -3.42 24.49
C TYR A 299 6.80 -4.31 23.63
N ASP A 300 8.10 -4.29 23.90
CA ASP A 300 9.13 -4.92 23.07
C ASP A 300 8.89 -6.41 22.79
N LEU A 301 8.60 -7.18 23.85
CA LEU A 301 8.35 -8.62 23.73
C LEU A 301 7.13 -8.91 22.85
N PHE A 302 6.02 -8.20 23.08
CA PHE A 302 4.81 -8.37 22.27
C PHE A 302 5.08 -7.99 20.81
N ARG A 303 5.68 -6.82 20.59
CA ARG A 303 6.04 -6.31 19.27
C ARG A 303 6.92 -7.31 18.50
N TYR A 304 7.97 -7.82 19.12
CA TYR A 304 8.87 -8.79 18.49
C TYR A 304 8.13 -10.07 18.09
N CYS A 305 7.38 -10.68 19.03
CA CYS A 305 6.63 -11.91 18.78
C CYS A 305 5.55 -11.72 17.71
N PHE A 306 4.79 -10.62 17.78
CA PHE A 306 3.68 -10.35 16.87
C PHE A 306 4.15 -10.07 15.44
N ASN A 307 5.20 -9.25 15.27
CA ASN A 307 5.78 -8.99 13.95
C ASN A 307 6.36 -10.27 13.34
N THR A 308 7.08 -11.06 14.13
CA THR A 308 7.64 -12.35 13.66
C THR A 308 6.53 -13.30 13.22
N ALA A 309 5.48 -13.45 14.03
CA ALA A 309 4.33 -14.29 13.70
C ALA A 309 3.63 -13.84 12.40
N LEU A 310 3.44 -12.54 12.21
CA LEU A 310 2.82 -12.00 11.00
C LEU A 310 3.68 -12.16 9.73
N ILE A 311 4.99 -12.01 9.85
CA ILE A 311 5.91 -12.27 8.73
C ILE A 311 5.87 -13.75 8.36
N MET A 312 5.94 -14.65 9.35
CA MET A 312 5.86 -16.09 9.14
C MET A 312 4.52 -16.50 8.53
N SER A 313 3.39 -15.96 9.02
CA SER A 313 2.07 -16.25 8.43
C SER A 313 2.00 -15.80 6.97
N GLY A 314 2.66 -14.69 6.63
CA GLY A 314 2.76 -14.23 5.25
C GLY A 314 3.55 -15.15 4.34
N GLN A 315 4.71 -15.61 4.79
CA GLN A 315 5.52 -16.58 4.06
C GLN A 315 4.76 -17.91 3.86
N ILE A 316 4.03 -18.36 4.89
CA ILE A 316 3.19 -19.55 4.81
C ILE A 316 2.07 -19.37 3.76
N ALA A 317 1.35 -18.24 3.80
CA ALA A 317 0.29 -17.96 2.84
C ALA A 317 0.82 -17.91 1.39
N GLU A 318 1.99 -17.31 1.19
CA GLU A 318 2.66 -17.28 -0.11
C GLU A 318 3.06 -18.68 -0.59
N TRP A 319 3.64 -19.49 0.31
CA TRP A 319 4.00 -20.86 0.01
C TRP A 319 2.77 -21.67 -0.41
N PHE A 320 1.69 -21.64 0.36
CA PHE A 320 0.44 -22.32 0.00
C PHE A 320 -0.10 -21.85 -1.35
N TYR A 321 -0.09 -20.54 -1.61
CA TYR A 321 -0.49 -20.00 -2.90
C TYR A 321 0.37 -20.54 -4.05
N SER A 322 1.70 -20.61 -3.87
CA SER A 322 2.62 -21.14 -4.86
C SER A 322 2.35 -22.61 -5.18
N GLN A 323 2.01 -23.43 -4.18
CA GLN A 323 1.67 -24.84 -4.37
C GLN A 323 0.37 -24.99 -5.18
N ILE A 324 -0.65 -24.18 -4.88
CA ILE A 324 -1.93 -24.19 -5.62
C ILE A 324 -1.72 -23.82 -7.09
N VAL A 325 -0.90 -22.79 -7.35
CA VAL A 325 -0.58 -22.35 -8.71
C VAL A 325 0.20 -23.42 -9.46
N LYS A 326 1.24 -24.00 -8.84
CA LYS A 326 2.05 -25.07 -9.44
C LYS A 326 1.19 -26.28 -9.82
N ARG A 327 0.33 -26.75 -8.92
CA ARG A 327 -0.61 -27.84 -9.18
C ARG A 327 -1.58 -27.51 -10.32
N SER A 328 -2.08 -26.28 -10.37
CA SER A 328 -2.97 -25.84 -11.46
C SER A 328 -2.25 -25.82 -12.82
N LEU A 329 -0.98 -25.38 -12.86
CA LEU A 329 -0.15 -25.41 -14.07
C LEU A 329 0.14 -26.84 -14.52
N GLU A 330 0.46 -27.75 -13.60
CA GLU A 330 0.67 -29.17 -13.91
C GLU A 330 -0.58 -29.81 -14.53
N ILE A 331 -1.77 -29.49 -14.00
CA ILE A 331 -3.05 -29.96 -14.58
C ILE A 331 -3.24 -29.43 -15.99
N ILE A 332 -2.99 -28.14 -16.23
CA ILE A 332 -3.12 -27.53 -17.56
C ILE A 332 -2.12 -28.14 -18.55
N LEU A 333 -0.87 -28.32 -18.13
CA LEU A 333 0.18 -28.92 -18.96
C LEU A 333 -0.15 -30.38 -19.30
N ASN A 334 -0.63 -31.16 -18.32
CA ASN A 334 -1.08 -32.54 -18.55
C ASN A 334 -2.28 -32.60 -19.50
N TYR A 335 -3.24 -31.69 -19.36
CA TYR A 335 -4.37 -31.60 -20.28
C TYR A 335 -3.91 -31.21 -21.69
N SER A 336 -2.98 -30.26 -21.82
CA SER A 336 -2.39 -29.89 -23.11
C SER A 336 -1.61 -31.05 -23.75
N ARG A 337 -0.88 -31.86 -22.98
CA ARG A 337 -0.18 -33.04 -23.49
C ARG A 337 -1.16 -34.10 -23.99
N LYS A 338 -2.26 -34.34 -23.25
CA LYS A 338 -3.35 -35.23 -23.71
C LYS A 338 -3.95 -34.76 -25.04
N LEU A 339 -4.20 -33.46 -25.18
CA LEU A 339 -4.75 -32.89 -26.42
C LEU A 339 -3.78 -33.00 -27.62
N LYS A 340 -2.47 -33.03 -27.37
CA LYS A 340 -1.44 -33.21 -28.39
C LYS A 340 -1.12 -34.67 -28.70
N GLY A 341 -1.76 -35.63 -28.01
CA GLY A 341 -1.47 -37.06 -28.16
C GLY A 341 -0.08 -37.45 -27.65
N GLU A 342 0.52 -36.65 -26.77
CA GLU A 342 1.87 -36.86 -26.21
C GLU A 342 1.86 -37.73 -24.94
N ILE A 343 0.78 -38.48 -24.68
CA ILE A 343 0.64 -39.41 -23.55
C ILE A 343 0.09 -40.75 -24.04
#